data_AF-A0A847BRT3-F1
#
_entry.id   AF-A0A847BRT3-F1
#
_cell.length_a   1.000
_cell.length_b   1.000
_cell.length_c   1.000
_cell.angle_alpha   90.00
_cell.angle_beta   90.00
_cell.angle_gamma   90.00
#
_symmetry.space_group_name_H-M   'P 1'
#
loop_
_entity.id
_entity.type
_entity.pdbx_description
1 polymer ?
#
loop_
_entity_poly.entity_id
_entity_poly.type
_entity_poly.pdbx_seq_one_letter_code
_entity_poly.pdbx_strand_id
1 'polypeptide(L)'
;LFTNANIETLQQMVTARAPLLKKAFLADSLEAVVTDTTVSFPWFPFTAEPDEVNAYSAFVTKLCDMARKQKRVVAVVAETDNDKYAFRCFLLRLGFIGDEYKIARKVLLRYLTGNSAFRYGDQGRS
;
A
#
# COMPACT_ATOMS: atom_id res chain seq x y z
N LEU A 1 1.70 14.43 -17.70
CA LEU A 1 0.35 14.56 -17.08
C LEU A 1 -0.08 13.24 -16.48
N PHE A 2 -0.80 13.26 -15.36
CA PHE A 2 -1.46 12.07 -14.83
C PHE A 2 -2.76 11.88 -15.61
N THR A 3 -2.82 10.90 -16.50
CA THR A 3 -3.92 10.71 -17.45
C THR A 3 -5.04 9.84 -16.85
N ASN A 4 -6.21 9.80 -17.49
CA ASN A 4 -7.31 8.90 -17.10
C ASN A 4 -6.85 7.43 -17.05
N ALA A 5 -6.01 6.99 -18.00
CA ALA A 5 -5.44 5.65 -17.99
C ALA A 5 -4.56 5.38 -16.74
N ASN A 6 -3.85 6.39 -16.24
CA ASN A 6 -3.09 6.26 -15.00
C ASN A 6 -4.02 6.15 -13.78
N ILE A 7 -5.16 6.83 -13.80
CA ILE A 7 -6.19 6.76 -12.75
C ILE A 7 -6.84 5.37 -12.73
N GLU A 8 -7.21 4.83 -13.89
CA GLU A 8 -7.74 3.47 -14.01
C GLU A 8 -6.72 2.43 -13.51
N THR A 9 -5.45 2.59 -13.90
CA THR A 9 -4.35 1.72 -13.44
C THR A 9 -4.19 1.80 -11.92
N LEU A 10 -4.22 3.01 -11.35
CA LEU A 10 -4.18 3.23 -9.91
C LEU A 10 -5.35 2.54 -9.20
N GLN A 11 -6.58 2.72 -9.70
CA GLN A 11 -7.78 2.08 -9.14
C GLN A 11 -7.67 0.56 -9.21
N GLN A 12 -7.24 -0.02 -10.32
CA GLN A 12 -7.01 -1.46 -10.44
C GLN A 12 -5.96 -1.96 -9.43
N MET A 13 -4.88 -1.22 -9.22
CA MET A 13 -3.85 -1.57 -8.25
C MET A 13 -4.38 -1.59 -6.81
N VAL A 14 -5.23 -0.61 -6.46
CA VAL A 14 -5.87 -0.47 -5.15
C VAL A 14 -6.91 -1.57 -4.96
N THR A 15 -7.81 -1.76 -5.93
CA THR A 15 -8.85 -2.80 -5.91
C THR A 15 -8.25 -4.20 -5.76
N ALA A 16 -7.19 -4.50 -6.51
CA ALA A 16 -6.47 -5.78 -6.41
C ALA A 16 -5.80 -6.00 -5.04
N ARG A 17 -5.73 -5.00 -4.16
CA ARG A 17 -5.14 -5.10 -2.82
C ARG A 17 -6.08 -4.60 -1.75
N ALA A 18 -7.37 -4.42 -2.05
CA ALA A 18 -8.30 -3.71 -1.18
C ALA A 18 -8.39 -4.34 0.22
N PRO A 19 -8.52 -5.67 0.39
CA PRO A 19 -8.59 -6.27 1.73
C PRO A 19 -7.37 -5.96 2.60
N LEU A 20 -6.17 -5.98 1.99
CA LEU A 20 -4.91 -5.73 2.66
C LEU A 20 -4.75 -4.24 3.02
N LEU A 21 -5.04 -3.35 2.07
CA LEU A 21 -4.92 -1.91 2.27
C LEU A 21 -5.96 -1.37 3.26
N LYS A 22 -7.19 -1.90 3.25
CA LYS A 22 -8.24 -1.56 4.22
C LYS A 22 -7.79 -1.88 5.64
N LYS A 23 -7.20 -3.06 5.86
CA LYS A 23 -6.59 -3.42 7.16
C LYS A 23 -5.42 -2.52 7.51
N ALA A 24 -4.52 -2.24 6.56
CA ALA A 24 -3.31 -1.44 6.81
C ALA A 24 -3.62 0.01 7.20
N PHE A 25 -4.70 0.58 6.67
CA PHE A 25 -5.09 1.98 6.90
C PHE A 25 -6.32 2.13 7.80
N LEU A 26 -6.85 1.03 8.35
CA LEU A 26 -8.08 1.02 9.15
C LEU A 26 -9.25 1.71 8.42
N ALA A 27 -9.37 1.45 7.11
CA ALA A 27 -10.29 2.13 6.23
C ALA A 27 -11.42 1.21 5.77
N ASP A 28 -12.65 1.70 5.82
CA ASP A 28 -13.82 0.97 5.30
C ASP A 28 -13.88 0.99 3.77
N SER A 29 -13.39 2.08 3.17
CA SER A 29 -13.33 2.31 1.72
C SER A 29 -11.95 2.83 1.29
N LEU A 30 -11.58 2.53 0.04
CA LEU A 30 -10.34 2.98 -0.59
C LEU A 30 -10.63 3.71 -1.92
N GLU A 31 -11.76 4.41 -1.99
CA GLU A 31 -12.09 5.23 -3.14
C GLU A 31 -11.21 6.48 -3.17
N ALA A 32 -10.56 6.72 -4.31
CA ALA A 32 -9.85 7.96 -4.54
C ALA A 32 -10.82 9.00 -5.10
N VAL A 33 -10.77 10.23 -4.60
CA VAL A 33 -11.56 11.34 -5.11
C VAL A 33 -10.78 12.00 -6.23
N VAL A 34 -11.31 11.96 -7.45
CA VAL A 34 -10.69 12.53 -8.64
C VAL A 34 -11.44 13.79 -9.04
N THR A 35 -10.70 14.87 -9.25
CA THR A 35 -11.15 16.13 -9.83
C THR A 35 -10.33 16.44 -11.08
N ASP A 36 -10.68 17.49 -11.82
CA ASP A 36 -9.96 17.89 -13.04
C ASP A 36 -8.46 18.13 -12.80
N THR A 37 -8.08 18.56 -11.59
CA THR A 37 -6.71 18.96 -11.25
C THR A 37 -6.05 18.09 -10.21
N THR A 38 -6.80 17.25 -9.48
CA THR A 38 -6.30 16.63 -8.25
C THR A 38 -6.88 15.25 -8.03
N VAL A 39 -6.05 14.35 -7.52
CA VAL A 39 -6.44 13.03 -7.00
C VAL A 39 -6.17 13.02 -5.49
N SER A 40 -7.21 12.76 -4.70
CA SER A 40 -7.17 12.74 -3.23
C SER A 40 -7.44 11.34 -2.69
N PHE A 41 -6.80 11.04 -1.56
CA PHE A 41 -6.76 9.72 -0.96
C PHE A 41 -7.28 9.78 0.49
N PRO A 42 -8.61 9.84 0.70
CA PRO A 42 -9.21 9.93 2.03
C PRO A 42 -9.20 8.57 2.75
N TRP A 43 -8.06 7.87 2.71
CA TRP A 43 -7.92 6.49 3.19
C TRP A 43 -7.26 6.41 4.56
N PHE A 44 -6.51 7.45 4.93
CA PHE A 44 -5.63 7.40 6.09
C PHE A 44 -6.35 7.94 7.33
N PRO A 45 -6.09 7.37 8.51
CA PRO A 45 -6.54 7.94 9.76
C PRO A 45 -5.99 9.36 9.92
N PHE A 46 -6.77 10.24 10.55
CA PHE A 46 -6.27 11.55 10.96
C PHE A 46 -5.10 11.37 11.94
N THR A 47 -4.01 12.10 11.70
CA THR A 47 -2.80 12.01 12.51
C THR A 47 -2.04 13.32 12.46
N ALA A 48 -1.44 13.71 13.59
CA ALA A 48 -0.51 14.83 13.70
C ALA A 48 0.95 14.34 13.79
N GLU A 49 1.17 13.02 13.80
CA GLU A 49 2.49 12.42 13.93
C GLU A 49 3.28 12.55 12.63
N PRO A 50 4.44 13.23 12.61
CA PRO A 50 5.19 13.50 11.38
C PRO A 50 5.59 12.22 10.63
N ASP A 51 5.96 11.17 11.36
CA ASP A 51 6.35 9.89 10.78
C ASP A 51 5.19 9.23 10.00
N GLU A 52 3.96 9.37 10.50
CA GLU A 52 2.77 8.82 9.85
C GLU A 52 2.41 9.62 8.60
N VAL A 53 2.38 10.95 8.72
CA VAL A 53 2.14 11.86 7.59
C VAL A 53 3.15 11.56 6.47
N ASN A 54 4.44 11.50 6.81
CA ASN A 54 5.50 11.22 5.85
C ASN A 54 5.36 9.83 5.20
N ALA A 55 5.02 8.80 5.99
CA ALA A 55 4.82 7.46 5.47
C ALA A 55 3.64 7.39 4.48
N TYR A 56 2.51 8.02 4.81
CA TYR A 56 1.32 8.05 3.96
C TYR A 56 1.54 8.87 2.68
N SER A 57 2.16 10.05 2.79
CA SER A 57 2.53 10.87 1.62
C SER A 57 3.52 10.15 0.69
N ALA A 58 4.53 9.48 1.25
CA ALA A 58 5.47 8.68 0.47
C ALA A 58 4.76 7.51 -0.22
N PHE A 59 3.84 6.84 0.48
CA PHE A 59 3.09 5.70 -0.08
C PHE A 59 2.28 6.12 -1.29
N VAL A 60 1.46 7.18 -1.17
CA VAL A 60 0.67 7.71 -2.28
C VAL A 60 1.55 8.13 -3.45
N THR A 61 2.68 8.81 -3.17
CA THR A 61 3.60 9.28 -4.21
C THR A 61 4.17 8.10 -5.01
N LYS A 62 4.69 7.08 -4.33
CA LYS A 62 5.23 5.87 -4.98
C LYS A 62 4.14 5.07 -5.69
N LEU A 63 2.92 5.05 -5.15
CA LEU A 63 1.78 4.39 -5.77
C LEU A 63 1.40 5.05 -7.10
N CYS A 64 1.32 6.39 -7.11
CA CYS A 64 1.10 7.17 -8.33
C CYS A 64 2.26 7.03 -9.32
N ASP A 65 3.52 6.99 -8.86
CA ASP A 65 4.69 6.72 -9.71
C ASP A 65 4.61 5.36 -10.40
N MET A 66 4.17 4.33 -9.67
CA MET A 66 4.00 3.00 -10.21
C MET A 66 2.85 2.96 -11.24
N ALA A 67 1.73 3.62 -10.94
CA ALA A 67 0.60 3.73 -11.87
C ALA A 67 0.99 4.43 -13.19
N ARG A 68 1.86 5.45 -13.14
CA ARG A 68 2.41 6.10 -14.34
C ARG A 68 3.27 5.19 -15.21
N LYS A 69 3.91 4.17 -14.63
CA LYS A 69 4.93 3.34 -15.30
C LYS A 69 4.38 1.99 -15.75
N GLN A 70 3.33 1.47 -15.11
CA GLN A 70 2.78 0.15 -15.44
C GLN A 70 1.94 0.19 -16.71
N LYS A 71 2.23 -0.73 -17.63
CA LYS A 71 1.40 -0.99 -18.82
C LYS A 71 0.27 -2.00 -18.57
N ARG A 72 0.40 -2.80 -17.51
CA ARG A 72 -0.56 -3.85 -17.09
C ARG A 72 -0.53 -4.00 -15.58
N VAL A 73 -1.70 -4.03 -14.96
CA VAL A 73 -1.84 -4.33 -13.54
C VAL A 73 -1.95 -5.84 -13.36
N VAL A 74 -1.03 -6.40 -12.57
CA VAL A 74 -1.14 -7.81 -12.16
C VAL A 74 -2.24 -7.90 -11.10
N ALA A 75 -3.30 -8.67 -11.40
CA ALA A 75 -4.31 -9.03 -10.43
C ALA A 75 -3.65 -9.83 -9.30
N VAL A 76 -3.75 -9.33 -8.07
CA VAL A 76 -3.34 -10.08 -6.88
C VAL A 76 -4.62 -10.56 -6.22
N VAL A 77 -5.06 -11.75 -6.58
CA VAL A 77 -6.11 -12.46 -5.87
C VAL A 77 -5.43 -13.59 -5.12
N ALA A 78 -4.91 -13.28 -3.95
CA ALA A 78 -4.54 -14.30 -2.98
C ALA A 78 -4.89 -13.77 -1.61
N GLU A 79 -5.92 -14.34 -1.00
CA GLU A 79 -6.03 -14.30 0.45
C GLU A 79 -4.73 -14.89 1.01
N THR A 80 -4.06 -14.08 1.83
CA THR A 80 -2.82 -14.48 2.49
C THR A 80 -3.10 -14.48 3.98
N ASP A 81 -2.64 -15.54 4.62
CA ASP A 81 -2.56 -15.70 6.07
C ASP A 81 -1.49 -14.80 6.72
N ASN A 82 -0.67 -14.12 5.90
CA ASN A 82 0.40 -13.24 6.36
C ASN A 82 0.38 -11.88 5.65
N ASP A 83 -0.55 -11.04 6.09
CA ASP A 83 -0.74 -9.68 5.60
C ASP A 83 0.55 -8.84 5.69
N LYS A 84 1.33 -8.95 6.79
CA LYS A 84 2.60 -8.22 6.93
C LYS A 84 3.61 -8.58 5.85
N TYR A 85 3.79 -9.86 5.54
CA TYR A 85 4.72 -10.30 4.49
C TYR A 85 4.26 -9.79 3.12
N ALA A 86 2.98 -9.98 2.80
CA ALA A 86 2.42 -9.56 1.52
C ALA A 86 2.54 -8.04 1.32
N PHE A 87 2.22 -7.25 2.34
CA PHE A 87 2.33 -5.79 2.22
C PHE A 87 3.79 -5.35 2.15
N ARG A 88 4.69 -5.95 2.93
CA ARG A 88 6.14 -5.69 2.82
C ARG A 88 6.64 -5.92 1.39
N CYS A 89 6.32 -7.06 0.78
CA CYS A 89 6.71 -7.35 -0.60
C CYS A 89 6.17 -6.31 -1.58
N PHE A 90 4.96 -5.80 -1.35
CA PHE A 90 4.41 -4.72 -2.16
C PHE A 90 5.14 -3.39 -1.95
N LEU A 91 5.46 -3.01 -0.70
CA LEU A 91 6.24 -1.82 -0.39
C LEU A 91 7.64 -1.87 -1.05
N LEU A 92 8.29 -3.03 -1.06
CA LEU A 92 9.57 -3.20 -1.75
C LEU A 92 9.43 -2.99 -3.26
N ARG A 93 8.36 -3.51 -3.88
CA ARG A 93 8.07 -3.25 -5.30
C ARG A 93 7.77 -1.77 -5.60
N LEU A 94 7.15 -1.07 -4.65
CA LEU A 94 6.92 0.38 -4.74
C LEU A 94 8.21 1.21 -4.58
N GLY A 95 9.30 0.60 -4.09
CA GLY A 95 10.58 1.27 -3.90
C GLY A 95 10.85 1.76 -2.47
N PHE A 96 10.16 1.23 -1.46
CA PHE A 96 10.49 1.44 -0.05
C PHE A 96 11.71 0.57 0.36
N ILE A 97 12.85 0.80 -0.27
CA ILE A 97 14.09 0.02 -0.12
C ILE A 97 15.14 0.90 0.55
N GLY A 98 15.87 0.36 1.54
CA GLY A 98 16.89 1.12 2.29
C GLY A 98 16.43 1.54 3.68
N ASP A 99 17.35 2.10 4.47
CA ASP A 99 17.12 2.48 5.87
C ASP A 99 16.30 3.77 5.99
N GLU A 100 16.33 4.63 4.99
CA GLU A 100 15.54 5.86 4.92
C GLU A 100 14.02 5.59 4.95
N TYR A 101 13.59 4.41 4.48
CA TYR A 101 12.19 3.99 4.52
C TYR A 101 11.85 3.09 5.73
N LYS A 102 12.79 2.87 6.67
CA LYS A 102 12.58 1.97 7.81
C LYS A 102 11.38 2.41 8.66
N ILE A 103 11.27 3.70 8.94
CA ILE A 103 10.15 4.29 9.69
C ILE A 103 8.85 4.13 8.91
N ALA A 104 8.85 4.50 7.63
CA ALA A 104 7.66 4.38 6.79
C ALA A 104 7.14 2.93 6.70
N ARG A 105 8.03 1.94 6.53
CA ARG A 105 7.66 0.52 6.56
C ARG A 105 7.07 0.11 7.90
N LYS A 106 7.61 0.60 9.03
CA LYS A 106 7.06 0.32 10.37
C LYS A 106 5.63 0.86 10.50
N VAL A 107 5.40 2.10 10.09
CA VAL A 107 4.06 2.73 10.11
C VAL A 107 3.08 1.94 9.24
N LEU A 108 3.43 1.68 7.99
CA LEU A 108 2.53 1.05 7.01
C LEU A 108 2.18 -0.40 7.37
N LEU A 109 3.04 -1.11 8.10
CA LEU A 109 2.82 -2.51 8.48
C LEU A 109 2.15 -2.70 9.85
N ARG A 110 1.93 -1.63 10.64
CA ARG A 110 1.63 -1.74 12.07
C ARG A 110 0.33 -2.45 12.43
N TYR A 111 -0.70 -2.29 11.60
CA TYR A 111 -2.04 -2.87 11.84
C TYR A 111 -2.27 -4.22 11.16
N LEU A 112 -1.27 -4.73 10.45
CA LEU A 112 -1.38 -6.02 9.79
C LEU A 112 -0.97 -7.16 10.72
N THR A 113 -1.49 -8.36 10.47
CA THR A 113 -1.14 -9.58 11.20
C THR A 113 -0.08 -10.39 10.43
N GLY A 114 0.54 -11.37 11.10
CA GLY A 114 1.57 -12.23 10.52
C GLY A 114 3.01 -11.72 10.74
N ASN A 115 3.97 -12.37 10.07
CA ASN A 115 5.39 -12.11 10.19
C ASN A 115 5.96 -11.50 8.89
N SER A 116 6.62 -10.35 8.98
CA SER A 116 7.19 -9.68 7.81
C SER A 116 8.38 -10.41 7.15
N ALA A 117 8.99 -11.38 7.83
CA ALA A 117 10.21 -12.07 7.37
C ALA A 117 9.92 -13.34 6.55
N PHE A 118 8.83 -14.06 6.84
CA PHE A 118 8.51 -15.35 6.22
C PHE A 118 7.13 -15.32 5.60
N ARG A 119 6.94 -16.02 4.47
CA ARG A 119 5.66 -16.08 3.77
C ARG A 119 4.60 -16.87 4.53
N TYR A 120 5.02 -17.93 5.23
CA TYR A 120 4.17 -18.75 6.10
C TYR A 120 4.63 -18.56 7.55
N GLY A 121 3.70 -18.59 8.51
CA GLY A 121 4.06 -18.63 9.93
C GLY A 121 4.94 -19.85 10.20
N ASP A 122 5.87 -19.74 11.16
CA ASP A 122 6.71 -20.86 11.59
C ASP A 122 5.80 -22.05 11.94
N GLN A 123 5.71 -23.02 11.04
CA GLN A 123 5.08 -24.30 11.34
C GLN A 123 6.02 -24.97 12.32
N GLY A 124 5.71 -24.79 13.60
CA GLY A 124 6.51 -25.28 14.71
C GLY A 124 7.01 -26.69 14.43
N ARG A 125 8.34 -26.81 14.30
CA ARG A 125 9.02 -28.03 14.67
C ARG A 125 8.90 -28.13 16.18
N SER A 126 7.81 -28.73 16.65
CA SER A 126 7.72 -29.38 17.96
C SER A 126 7.85 -30.88 17.73
#